data_AF-L9WU06-F1
#
_entry.id   AF-L9WU06-F1
#
_cell.length_a   1.000
_cell.length_b   1.000
_cell.length_c   1.000
_cell.angle_alpha   90.00
_cell.angle_beta   90.00
_cell.angle_gamma   90.00
#
_symmetry.space_group_name_H-M   'P 1'
#
loop_
_entity.id
_entity.type
_entity.pdbx_description
1 polymer ?
#
loop_
_entity_poly.entity_id
_entity_poly.type
_entity_poly.pdbx_seq_one_letter_code
_entity_poly.pdbx_strand_id
1 'polypeptide(L)'
;MSERRRPLLFVLLASAALVTVVIHGTFVPEYFPDDIFMTGLALIVGWVAYTVVFYAVGRLTAEPTTLPSMRLGDIGLALFLVSVLLAAGLDALGFTPELLLGVYALPGIGVYVGLALFGWSIGRRTEAINAIVR
;
A
#
# COMPACT_ATOMS: atom_id res chain seq x y z
N MET A 1 -5.73 5.06 -24.46
CA MET A 1 -6.68 4.35 -23.56
C MET A 1 -8.07 4.34 -24.19
N SER A 2 -8.86 3.29 -24.04
CA SER A 2 -10.24 3.29 -24.55
C SER A 2 -11.05 4.06 -23.53
N GLU A 3 -11.76 5.10 -23.98
CA GLU A 3 -12.65 5.97 -23.19
C GLU A 3 -13.45 5.19 -22.13
N ARG A 4 -13.86 3.95 -22.45
CA ARG A 4 -14.60 3.03 -21.57
C ARG A 4 -13.90 2.55 -20.28
N ARG A 5 -12.56 2.43 -20.23
CA ARG A 5 -11.86 1.87 -19.05
C ARG A 5 -11.46 2.92 -18.02
N ARG A 6 -11.43 4.20 -18.41
CA ARG A 6 -11.04 5.33 -17.57
C ARG A 6 -12.01 5.55 -16.39
N PRO A 7 -13.34 5.45 -16.56
CA PRO A 7 -14.30 5.55 -15.45
C PRO A 7 -14.11 4.45 -14.40
N LEU A 8 -13.86 3.21 -14.83
CA LEU A 8 -13.67 2.08 -13.92
C LEU A 8 -12.43 2.24 -13.02
N LEU A 9 -11.35 2.84 -13.53
CA LEU A 9 -10.16 3.12 -12.73
C LEU A 9 -10.42 4.21 -11.67
N PHE A 10 -11.25 5.21 -11.98
CA PHE A 10 -11.67 6.20 -10.98
C PHE A 10 -12.56 5.58 -9.90
N VAL A 11 -13.48 4.70 -10.28
CA VAL A 11 -14.29 3.94 -9.31
C VAL A 11 -13.38 3.09 -8.41
N LEU A 12 -12.42 2.36 -9.00
CA LEU A 12 -11.44 1.58 -8.24
C LEU A 12 -10.64 2.44 -7.27
N LEU A 13 -10.14 3.58 -7.73
CA LEU A 13 -9.38 4.53 -6.90
C LEU A 13 -10.24 5.03 -5.73
N ALA A 14 -11.46 5.49 -6.01
CA ALA A 14 -12.37 6.02 -5.00
C ALA A 14 -12.76 4.94 -3.98
N SER A 15 -13.10 3.73 -4.43
CA SER A 15 -13.46 2.63 -3.54
C SER A 15 -12.29 2.16 -2.70
N ALA A 16 -11.09 2.04 -3.28
CA ALA A 16 -9.89 1.64 -2.54
C ALA A 16 -9.48 2.70 -1.52
N ALA A 17 -9.58 3.98 -1.86
CA ALA A 17 -9.32 5.08 -0.94
C ALA A 17 -10.35 5.10 0.20
N LEU A 18 -11.63 4.91 -0.11
CA LEU A 18 -12.68 4.82 0.91
C LEU A 18 -12.42 3.65 1.87
N VAL A 19 -12.15 2.45 1.35
CA VAL A 19 -11.82 1.28 2.18
C VAL A 19 -10.60 1.56 3.04
N THR A 20 -9.55 2.16 2.47
CA THR A 20 -8.34 2.55 3.23
C THR A 20 -8.69 3.46 4.40
N VAL A 21 -9.46 4.53 4.15
CA VAL A 21 -9.85 5.50 5.19
C VAL A 21 -10.71 4.84 6.27
N VAL A 22 -11.71 4.03 5.88
CA VAL A 22 -12.61 3.35 6.82
C VAL A 22 -11.84 2.35 7.68
N ILE A 23 -10.94 1.57 7.09
CA ILE A 23 -10.16 0.58 7.83
C ILE A 23 -9.25 1.27 8.85
N HIS A 24 -8.48 2.29 8.46
CA HIS A 24 -7.52 2.93 9.36
C HIS A 24 -8.17 3.92 10.33
N GLY A 25 -9.31 4.51 9.97
CA GLY A 25 -10.01 5.50 10.78
C GLY A 25 -11.06 4.90 11.72
N THR A 26 -11.55 3.69 11.44
CA THR A 26 -12.60 3.05 12.23
C THR A 26 -12.16 1.69 12.76
N PHE A 27 -11.86 0.74 11.88
CA PHE A 27 -11.62 -0.65 12.30
C PHE A 27 -10.29 -0.84 13.06
N VAL A 28 -9.21 -0.20 12.63
CA VAL A 28 -7.92 -0.31 13.34
C VAL A 28 -8.03 0.26 14.76
N PRO A 29 -8.55 1.49 14.98
CA PRO A 29 -8.78 2.01 16.34
C PRO A 29 -9.80 1.22 17.16
N GLU A 30 -10.79 0.59 16.53
CA GLU A 30 -11.81 -0.19 17.22
C GLU A 30 -11.25 -1.50 17.79
N TYR A 31 -10.36 -2.17 17.07
CA TYR A 31 -9.79 -3.45 17.51
C TYR A 31 -8.48 -3.32 18.30
N PHE A 32 -7.70 -2.26 18.07
CA PHE A 32 -6.41 -2.08 18.75
C PHE A 32 -6.59 -1.37 20.11
N PRO A 33 -5.92 -1.83 21.19
CA PRO A 33 -4.96 -2.95 21.27
C PRO A 33 -5.60 -4.29 21.70
N ASP A 34 -6.90 -4.34 21.94
CA ASP A 34 -7.55 -5.41 22.69
C ASP A 34 -7.76 -6.72 21.89
N ASP A 35 -7.97 -6.63 20.57
CA ASP A 35 -8.16 -7.78 19.67
C ASP A 35 -7.06 -7.85 18.60
N ILE A 36 -5.95 -8.47 18.95
CA ILE A 36 -4.75 -8.61 18.09
C ILE A 36 -5.09 -9.28 16.75
N PHE A 37 -5.96 -10.28 16.74
CA PHE A 37 -6.31 -10.99 15.50
C PHE A 37 -7.08 -10.09 14.56
N MET A 38 -8.11 -9.40 15.06
CA MET A 38 -8.91 -8.48 14.26
C MET A 38 -8.13 -7.24 13.86
N THR A 39 -7.24 -6.72 14.70
CA THR A 39 -6.30 -5.64 14.32
C THR A 39 -5.41 -6.08 13.17
N GLY A 40 -4.79 -7.27 13.25
CA GLY A 40 -3.92 -7.79 12.21
C GLY A 40 -4.67 -7.97 10.88
N LEU A 41 -5.88 -8.53 10.92
CA LEU A 41 -6.73 -8.67 9.74
C LEU A 41 -7.11 -7.32 9.15
N ALA A 42 -7.54 -6.36 9.98
CA ALA A 42 -7.87 -5.01 9.55
C ALA A 42 -6.67 -4.33 8.88
N LEU A 43 -5.48 -4.40 9.47
CA LEU A 43 -4.25 -3.85 8.89
C LEU A 43 -3.92 -4.48 7.54
N ILE A 44 -3.99 -5.80 7.39
CA ILE A 44 -3.72 -6.47 6.10
C ILE A 44 -4.70 -5.99 5.03
N VAL A 45 -6.00 -5.92 5.34
CA VAL A 45 -7.01 -5.39 4.39
C VAL A 45 -6.71 -3.93 4.05
N GLY A 46 -6.36 -3.13 5.04
CA GLY A 46 -5.99 -1.73 4.88
C GLY A 46 -4.77 -1.56 3.97
N TRP A 47 -3.73 -2.36 4.17
CA TRP A 47 -2.50 -2.35 3.36
C TRP A 47 -2.76 -2.74 1.91
N VAL A 48 -3.61 -3.76 1.69
CA VAL A 48 -4.01 -4.15 0.34
C VAL A 48 -4.78 -3.02 -0.33
N ALA A 49 -5.79 -2.46 0.33
CA ALA A 49 -6.57 -1.34 -0.20
C ALA A 49 -5.68 -0.12 -0.52
N TYR A 50 -4.76 0.22 0.39
CA TYR A 50 -3.81 1.30 0.21
C TYR A 50 -2.88 1.04 -0.99
N THR A 51 -2.37 -0.18 -1.15
CA THR A 51 -1.58 -0.57 -2.32
C THR A 51 -2.37 -0.40 -3.62
N VAL A 52 -3.66 -0.76 -3.61
CA VAL A 52 -4.57 -0.61 -4.75
C VAL A 52 -4.81 0.85 -5.11
N VAL A 53 -4.89 1.76 -4.13
CA VAL A 53 -4.94 3.22 -4.38
C VAL A 53 -3.74 3.65 -5.22
N PHE A 54 -2.53 3.31 -4.79
CA PHE A 54 -1.32 3.71 -5.51
C PHE A 54 -1.16 2.99 -6.85
N TYR A 55 -1.64 1.75 -6.98
CA TYR A 55 -1.77 1.07 -8.26
C TYR A 55 -2.67 1.85 -9.23
N ALA A 56 -3.86 2.28 -8.80
CA ALA A 56 -4.79 3.03 -9.63
C ALA A 56 -4.20 4.39 -10.01
N VAL A 57 -3.55 5.09 -9.07
CA VAL A 57 -2.80 6.33 -9.34
C VAL A 57 -1.72 6.09 -10.39
N GLY A 58 -0.87 5.08 -10.20
CA GLY A 58 0.20 4.74 -11.14
C GLY A 58 -0.31 4.44 -12.55
N ARG A 59 -1.49 3.83 -12.68
CA ARG A 59 -2.15 3.64 -13.99
C ARG A 59 -2.63 4.94 -14.60
N LEU A 60 -3.29 5.79 -13.82
CA LEU A 60 -3.89 7.04 -14.31
C LEU A 60 -2.84 8.07 -14.73
N THR A 61 -1.68 8.08 -14.06
CA THR A 61 -0.58 9.03 -14.33
C THR A 61 0.46 8.49 -15.31
N ALA A 62 0.30 7.26 -15.82
CA ALA A 62 1.26 6.69 -16.76
C ALA A 62 1.05 7.26 -18.16
N GLU A 63 2.12 7.84 -18.74
CA GLU A 63 2.21 8.19 -20.15
C GLU A 63 3.36 7.38 -20.79
N PRO A 64 3.11 6.09 -21.10
CA PRO A 64 4.20 5.21 -21.50
C PRO A 64 4.58 5.40 -22.97
N THR A 65 5.79 5.90 -23.21
CA THR A 65 6.48 5.81 -24.51
C THR A 65 7.34 4.55 -24.61
N THR A 66 7.76 4.00 -23.47
CA THR A 66 8.53 2.75 -23.33
C THR A 66 8.09 1.98 -22.08
N LEU A 67 8.51 0.72 -21.95
CA LEU A 67 8.21 -0.10 -20.77
C LEU A 67 8.98 0.43 -19.54
N PRO A 68 8.31 0.88 -18.47
CA PRO A 68 8.98 1.45 -17.30
C PRO A 68 9.73 0.38 -16.51
N SER A 69 10.83 0.80 -15.88
CA SER A 69 11.63 -0.04 -14.97
C SER A 69 10.85 -0.42 -13.71
N MET A 70 11.06 -1.65 -13.22
CA MET A 70 10.48 -2.16 -11.97
C MET A 70 11.27 -1.79 -10.71
N ARG A 71 12.42 -1.10 -10.84
CA ARG A 71 13.33 -0.82 -9.72
C ARG A 71 12.65 -0.15 -8.52
N LEU A 72 11.75 0.81 -8.77
CA LEU A 72 11.01 1.47 -7.68
C LEU A 72 10.03 0.51 -6.98
N GLY A 73 9.47 -0.45 -7.72
CA GLY A 73 8.63 -1.50 -7.15
C GLY A 73 9.45 -2.45 -6.28
N ASP A 74 10.63 -2.86 -6.75
CA ASP A 74 11.55 -3.73 -5.99
C ASP A 74 12.02 -3.04 -4.71
N ILE A 75 12.39 -1.75 -4.78
CA ILE A 75 12.75 -0.93 -3.62
C ILE A 75 11.56 -0.80 -2.66
N GLY A 76 10.36 -0.55 -3.18
CA GLY A 76 9.15 -0.46 -2.38
C GLY A 76 8.86 -1.75 -1.61
N LEU A 77 8.97 -2.90 -2.28
CA LEU A 77 8.78 -4.21 -1.66
C LEU A 77 9.86 -4.50 -0.62
N ALA A 78 11.14 -4.22 -0.91
CA ALA A 78 12.22 -4.38 0.04
C ALA A 78 12.01 -3.50 1.29
N LEU A 79 11.61 -2.25 1.10
CA LEU A 79 11.32 -1.32 2.19
C LEU A 79 10.17 -1.81 3.06
N PHE A 80 9.08 -2.29 2.45
CA PHE A 80 7.96 -2.91 3.16
C PHE A 80 8.43 -4.08 4.02
N LEU A 81 9.15 -5.04 3.43
CA LEU A 81 9.62 -6.25 4.12
C LEU A 81 10.57 -5.93 5.28
N VAL A 82 11.56 -5.06 5.05
CA VAL A 82 12.49 -4.63 6.09
C VAL A 82 11.76 -3.92 7.22
N SER A 83 10.77 -3.08 6.91
CA SER A 83 10.00 -2.37 7.92
C SER A 83 9.16 -3.32 8.79
N VAL A 84 8.50 -4.30 8.17
CA VAL A 84 7.76 -5.34 8.92
C VAL A 84 8.71 -6.16 9.80
N LEU A 85 9.89 -6.53 9.29
CA LEU A 85 10.90 -7.26 10.07
C LEU A 85 11.44 -6.44 11.23
N LEU A 86 11.66 -5.13 11.03
CA LEU A 86 12.08 -4.23 12.12
C LEU A 86 10.99 -4.12 13.19
N ALA A 87 9.72 -3.94 12.79
CA ALA A 87 8.61 -3.90 13.74
C ALA A 87 8.48 -5.21 14.53
N ALA A 88 8.56 -6.36 13.86
CA ALA A 88 8.55 -7.67 14.52
C ALA A 88 9.77 -7.87 15.44
N GLY A 89 10.95 -7.37 15.05
CA GLY A 89 12.15 -7.42 15.86
C GLY A 89 12.05 -6.56 17.12
N LEU A 90 11.43 -5.38 17.04
CA LEU A 90 11.16 -4.54 18.21
C LEU A 90 10.23 -5.24 19.19
N ASP A 91 9.15 -5.85 18.69
CA ASP A 91 8.19 -6.60 19.50
C ASP A 91 8.85 -7.80 20.18
N ALA A 92 9.66 -8.56 19.45
CA ALA A 92 10.42 -9.69 19.98
C ALA A 92 11.43 -9.31 21.08
N LEU A 93 11.88 -8.05 21.11
CA LEU A 93 12.76 -7.51 22.15
C LEU A 93 11.99 -6.93 23.34
N GLY A 94 10.66 -7.00 23.35
CA GLY A 94 9.80 -6.49 24.42
C GLY A 94 9.51 -5.00 24.35
N PHE A 95 9.88 -4.32 23.25
CA PHE A 95 9.47 -2.95 23.02
C PHE A 95 8.08 -2.95 22.42
N THR A 96 7.03 -2.77 23.23
CA THR A 96 5.67 -2.74 22.70
C THR A 96 5.32 -1.36 22.09
N PRO A 97 4.39 -1.29 21.12
CA PRO A 97 3.99 -0.03 20.50
C PRO A 97 3.47 1.02 21.48
N GLU A 98 2.84 0.59 22.58
CA GLU A 98 2.28 1.48 23.61
C GLU A 98 3.38 2.21 24.40
N LEU A 99 4.57 1.60 24.49
CA LEU A 99 5.70 2.14 25.26
C LEU A 99 6.57 3.08 24.41
N LEU A 100 6.69 2.83 23.10
CA LEU A 100 7.65 3.53 22.22
C LEU A 100 7.06 3.85 20.84
N LEU A 101 5.96 4.60 20.81
CA LEU A 101 5.32 5.09 19.56
C LEU A 101 6.31 5.71 18.56
N GLY A 102 7.29 6.47 19.05
CA GLY A 102 8.31 7.10 18.20
C GLY A 102 9.20 6.10 17.46
N VAL A 103 9.52 4.96 18.09
CA VAL A 103 10.36 3.92 17.48
C VAL A 103 9.57 3.13 16.44
N TYR A 104 8.27 2.89 16.69
CA TYR A 104 7.36 2.24 15.75
C TYR A 104 6.91 3.12 14.58
N ALA A 105 7.01 4.44 14.70
CA ALA A 105 6.68 5.37 13.64
C ALA A 105 7.54 5.15 12.38
N LEU A 106 8.84 4.88 12.55
CA LEU A 106 9.75 4.70 11.42
C LEU A 106 9.43 3.43 10.60
N PRO A 107 9.30 2.23 11.21
CA PRO A 107 8.77 1.05 10.51
C PRO A 107 7.39 1.28 9.91
N GLY A 108 6.48 1.95 10.63
CA GLY A 108 5.14 2.27 10.11
C GLY A 108 5.20 3.08 8.82
N ILE A 109 5.99 4.16 8.79
CA ILE A 109 6.22 4.97 7.59
C ILE A 109 6.80 4.12 6.46
N GLY A 110 7.79 3.28 6.77
CA GLY A 110 8.42 2.40 5.78
C GLY A 110 7.43 1.41 5.14
N VAL A 111 6.50 0.85 5.92
CA VAL A 111 5.41 0.01 5.40
C VAL A 111 4.57 0.78 4.37
N TYR A 112 4.03 1.95 4.71
CA TYR A 112 3.15 2.68 3.79
C TYR A 112 3.91 3.24 2.58
N VAL A 113 5.13 3.73 2.75
CA VAL A 113 5.95 4.19 1.61
C VAL A 113 6.27 3.02 0.69
N GLY A 114 6.64 1.86 1.26
CA GLY A 114 6.96 0.66 0.49
C GLY A 114 5.78 0.17 -0.35
N LEU A 115 4.61 0.03 0.26
CA LEU A 115 3.37 -0.37 -0.41
C LEU A 115 2.93 0.62 -1.49
N ALA A 116 3.08 1.92 -1.25
CA ALA A 116 2.78 2.97 -2.23
C ALA A 116 3.67 2.84 -3.47
N LEU A 117 5.00 2.72 -3.28
CA LEU A 117 5.96 2.57 -4.36
C LEU A 117 5.73 1.27 -5.16
N PHE A 118 5.44 0.18 -4.45
CA PHE A 118 5.13 -1.10 -5.05
C PHE A 118 3.87 -1.04 -5.92
N GLY A 119 2.74 -0.61 -5.35
CA GLY A 119 1.48 -0.47 -6.07
C GLY A 119 1.60 0.43 -7.29
N TRP A 120 2.18 1.63 -7.11
CA TRP A 120 2.37 2.60 -8.19
C TRP A 120 3.22 2.05 -9.35
N SER A 121 4.31 1.35 -9.06
CA SER A 121 5.19 0.77 -10.08
C SER A 121 4.48 -0.30 -10.91
N ILE A 122 3.69 -1.16 -10.26
CA ILE A 122 2.85 -2.15 -10.94
C ILE A 122 1.80 -1.46 -11.82
N GLY A 123 1.16 -0.41 -11.31
CA GLY A 123 0.18 0.37 -12.06
C GLY A 123 0.79 0.91 -13.36
N ARG A 124 1.93 1.60 -13.26
CA ARG A 124 2.62 2.14 -14.45
C ARG A 124 2.99 1.08 -15.47
N ARG A 125 3.54 -0.05 -15.03
CA ARG A 125 3.94 -1.14 -15.93
C ARG A 125 2.72 -1.81 -16.57
N THR A 126 1.64 -1.98 -15.83
CA THR A 126 0.38 -2.51 -16.34
C THR A 126 -0.18 -1.63 -17.46
N GLU A 127 -0.14 -0.31 -17.30
CA GLU A 127 -0.62 0.60 -18.35
C GLU A 127 0.30 0.57 -19.57
N ALA A 128 1.62 0.55 -19.39
CA ALA A 128 2.57 0.41 -20.49
C ALA A 128 2.35 -0.87 -21.31
N ILE A 129 2.13 -2.01 -20.65
CA ILE A 129 1.83 -3.28 -21.33
C ILE A 129 0.49 -3.16 -22.09
N ASN A 130 -0.54 -2.61 -21.46
CA ASN A 130 -1.84 -2.41 -22.11
C ASN A 130 -1.78 -1.43 -23.29
N ALA A 131 -0.80 -0.53 -23.33
CA ALA A 131 -0.57 0.37 -24.45
C ALA A 131 0.10 -0.35 -25.63
N ILE A 132 1.01 -1.30 -25.37
CA ILE A 132 1.72 -2.09 -26.40
C ILE A 132 0.79 -3.10 -27.09
N VAL A 133 -0.16 -3.69 -26.35
CA VAL A 133 -1.07 -4.73 -26.86
C VAL A 133 -2.26 -4.14 -27.66
N ARG A 134 -2.44 -2.81 -27.63
CA ARG A 134 -3.49 -2.10 -28.39
C ARG A 134 -3.07 -1.84 -29.82
#